data_AF-F5RJ94-F1
#
_entry.id   AF-F5RJ94-F1
#
_cell.length_a   1.000
_cell.length_b   1.000
_cell.length_c   1.000
_cell.angle_alpha   90.00
_cell.angle_beta   90.00
_cell.angle_gamma   90.00
#
_symmetry.space_group_name_H-M   'P 1'
#
loop_
_entity.id
_entity.type
_entity.pdbx_description
1 polymer ?
#
loop_
_entity_poly.entity_id
_entity_poly.type
_entity_poly.pdbx_seq_one_letter_code
_entity_poly.pdbx_strand_id
1 'polypeptide(L)'
;MSMLPPHQTPSADLLERIRRYIAAHLQGSSDIIEEAKRKLPHPVPRPFEDERERYGVRGGLPKGREIRGAGVAGVILNVGDRLDTILSRLKSKLDKTEETFSERLLRLIDESGMTDVEAYKRARIDRKLFSKIRTDKNYHPKIRVVYAFIFVLHLNLDDARDLLASAGYSISPAHEYDLAMQYCIEEGFDIDTVNEILYALGMDVL
;
A
#
# COMPACT_ATOMS: atom_id res chain seq x y z
N MET A 1 -35.19 -5.12 10.44
CA MET A 1 -35.46 -3.78 9.87
C MET A 1 -34.71 -2.76 10.70
N SER A 2 -33.46 -2.49 10.35
CA SER A 2 -32.64 -1.46 11.01
C SER A 2 -32.97 -0.11 10.40
N MET A 3 -33.79 0.67 11.11
CA MET A 3 -33.97 2.08 10.80
C MET A 3 -32.74 2.84 11.27
N LEU A 4 -31.95 3.31 10.31
CA LEU A 4 -30.91 4.31 10.52
C LEU A 4 -31.56 5.63 10.97
N PRO A 5 -30.96 6.37 11.92
CA PRO A 5 -31.49 7.65 12.40
C PRO A 5 -31.47 8.73 11.29
N PRO A 6 -32.22 9.84 11.42
CA PRO A 6 -32.20 10.91 10.42
C PRO A 6 -30.84 11.62 10.48
N HIS A 7 -29.96 11.24 9.56
CA HIS A 7 -28.63 11.80 9.43
C HIS A 7 -28.72 13.28 9.02
N GLN A 8 -27.95 14.15 9.69
CA GLN A 8 -27.68 15.49 9.14
C GLN A 8 -26.84 15.28 7.89
N THR A 9 -27.50 15.26 6.73
CA THR A 9 -26.82 15.23 5.44
C THR A 9 -25.72 16.30 5.43
N PRO A 10 -24.46 15.98 5.11
CA PRO A 10 -23.40 16.97 5.06
C PRO A 10 -23.83 18.11 4.14
N SER A 11 -23.54 19.36 4.54
CA SER A 11 -23.94 20.53 3.76
C SER A 11 -23.48 20.41 2.31
N ALA A 12 -24.32 20.85 1.38
CA ALA A 12 -23.98 20.84 -0.05
C ALA A 12 -22.64 21.55 -0.34
N ASP A 13 -22.32 22.59 0.43
CA ASP A 13 -21.03 23.31 0.32
C ASP A 13 -19.84 22.41 0.69
N LEU A 14 -19.95 21.60 1.75
CA LEU A 14 -18.91 20.67 2.16
C LEU A 14 -18.69 19.58 1.11
N LEU A 15 -19.78 18.99 0.60
CA LEU A 15 -19.69 17.98 -0.45
C LEU A 15 -19.04 18.55 -1.71
N GLU A 16 -19.35 19.80 -2.05
CA GLU A 16 -18.74 20.49 -3.20
C GLU A 16 -17.27 20.83 -2.97
N ARG A 17 -16.86 21.17 -1.73
CA ARG A 17 -15.44 21.33 -1.37
C ARG A 17 -14.68 20.01 -1.56
N ILE A 18 -15.24 18.90 -1.08
CA ILE A 18 -14.62 17.57 -1.20
C ILE A 18 -14.51 17.15 -2.67
N ARG A 19 -15.59 17.31 -3.45
CA ARG A 19 -15.56 17.02 -4.90
C ARG A 19 -14.51 17.83 -5.64
N ARG A 20 -14.40 19.13 -5.34
CA ARG A 20 -13.36 20.00 -5.92
C ARG A 20 -11.95 19.55 -5.51
N TYR A 21 -11.76 19.17 -4.24
CA TYR A 21 -10.48 18.65 -3.76
C TYR A 21 -10.08 17.38 -4.52
N ILE A 22 -10.99 16.41 -4.63
CA ILE A 22 -10.74 15.16 -5.35
C ILE A 22 -10.41 15.44 -6.82
N ALA A 23 -11.21 16.27 -7.49
CA ALA A 23 -10.99 16.62 -8.90
C ALA A 23 -9.61 17.27 -9.13
N ALA A 24 -9.21 18.21 -8.27
CA ALA A 24 -7.92 18.88 -8.38
C ALA A 24 -6.72 17.92 -8.26
N HIS A 25 -6.81 16.92 -7.38
CA HIS A 25 -5.73 15.96 -7.15
C HIS A 25 -5.68 14.85 -8.22
N LEU A 26 -6.81 14.47 -8.80
CA LEU A 26 -6.85 13.53 -9.91
C LEU A 26 -6.32 14.11 -11.22
N GLN A 27 -6.64 15.39 -11.50
CA GLN A 27 -6.24 16.05 -12.75
C GLN A 27 -4.71 16.19 -12.84
N GLY A 28 -4.06 16.57 -11.73
CA GLY A 28 -2.60 16.61 -11.65
C GLY A 28 -1.92 15.23 -11.84
N SER A 29 -2.58 14.15 -11.42
CA SER A 29 -2.07 12.78 -11.61
C SER A 29 -2.11 12.34 -13.09
N SER A 30 -3.14 12.76 -13.84
CA SER A 30 -3.27 12.46 -15.27
C SER A 30 -2.22 13.20 -16.12
N ASP A 31 -1.93 14.46 -15.81
CA ASP A 31 -0.93 15.28 -16.52
C ASP A 31 0.48 14.71 -16.34
N ILE A 32 0.80 14.22 -15.14
CA ILE A 32 2.10 13.56 -14.85
C ILE A 32 2.26 12.27 -15.64
N ILE A 33 1.19 11.46 -15.76
CA ILE A 33 1.23 10.20 -16.53
C ILE A 33 1.41 10.46 -18.02
N GLU A 34 0.68 11.43 -18.59
CA GLU A 34 0.83 11.79 -20.01
C GLU A 34 2.20 12.40 -20.31
N GLU A 35 2.72 13.26 -19.43
CA GLU A 35 4.07 13.80 -19.59
C GLU A 35 5.15 12.72 -19.43
N ALA A 36 4.96 11.76 -18.52
CA ALA A 36 5.85 10.61 -18.39
C ALA A 36 5.83 9.73 -19.65
N LYS A 37 4.66 9.43 -20.22
CA LYS A 37 4.54 8.69 -21.49
C LYS A 37 5.23 9.41 -22.65
N ARG A 38 5.13 10.74 -22.71
CA ARG A 38 5.80 11.55 -23.74
C ARG A 38 7.33 11.53 -23.61
N LYS A 39 7.85 11.43 -22.39
CA LYS A 39 9.30 11.44 -22.09
C LYS A 39 9.95 10.05 -22.06
N LEU A 40 9.16 8.97 -21.97
CA LEU A 40 9.65 7.59 -22.00
C LEU A 40 9.99 7.18 -23.45
N PRO A 41 11.24 6.78 -23.76
CA PRO A 41 11.54 6.15 -25.04
C PRO A 41 10.72 4.87 -25.14
N HIS A 42 10.00 4.68 -26.25
CA HIS A 42 9.27 3.45 -26.50
C HIS A 42 10.29 2.30 -26.47
N PRO A 43 10.14 1.29 -25.59
CA PRO A 43 10.98 0.12 -25.66
C PRO A 43 10.75 -0.50 -27.04
N VAL A 44 11.78 -0.49 -27.89
CA VAL A 44 11.72 -1.19 -29.17
C VAL A 44 11.43 -2.65 -28.81
N PRO A 45 10.33 -3.26 -29.30
CA PRO A 45 10.08 -4.67 -29.07
C PRO A 45 11.32 -5.41 -29.54
N ARG A 46 12.02 -6.09 -28.62
CA ARG A 46 13.03 -7.05 -29.04
C ARG A 46 12.28 -8.06 -29.90
N PRO A 47 12.66 -8.30 -31.16
CA PRO A 47 12.08 -9.38 -31.94
C PRO A 47 12.22 -10.64 -31.11
N PHE A 48 11.09 -11.23 -30.72
CA PHE A 48 11.08 -12.56 -30.14
C PHE A 48 11.35 -13.49 -31.31
N GLU A 49 12.62 -13.62 -31.71
CA GLU A 49 13.00 -14.65 -32.68
C GLU A 49 12.71 -15.99 -32.03
N ASP A 50 11.90 -16.80 -32.72
CA ASP A 50 11.44 -18.13 -32.32
C ASP A 50 12.62 -19.08 -32.02
N GLU A 51 13.18 -19.01 -30.81
CA GLU A 51 14.18 -19.95 -30.30
C GLU A 51 13.56 -21.31 -29.89
N ARG A 52 12.33 -21.61 -30.31
CA ARG A 52 11.65 -22.89 -30.02
C ARG A 52 11.72 -23.92 -31.14
N GLU A 53 12.26 -23.59 -32.31
CA GLU A 53 12.31 -24.50 -33.47
C GLU A 53 13.70 -24.98 -33.91
N ARG A 54 14.77 -24.75 -33.12
CA ARG A 54 16.11 -25.30 -33.43
C ARG A 54 16.55 -26.51 -32.61
N TYR A 55 15.81 -26.89 -31.58
CA TYR A 55 16.11 -28.09 -30.79
C TYR A 55 15.15 -29.23 -31.14
N GLY A 56 15.20 -29.63 -32.40
CA GLY A 56 14.84 -30.99 -32.79
C GLY A 56 15.81 -31.95 -32.12
N VAL A 57 15.33 -32.72 -31.15
CA VAL A 57 16.11 -33.78 -30.50
C VAL A 57 16.47 -34.84 -31.54
N ARG A 58 17.73 -34.88 -31.98
CA ARG A 58 18.41 -36.10 -32.46
C ARG A 58 19.93 -35.97 -32.45
N GLY A 59 20.55 -36.65 -31.48
CA GLY A 59 21.78 -37.43 -31.61
C GLY A 59 23.09 -36.71 -31.94
N GLY A 60 23.98 -36.60 -30.94
CA GLY A 60 25.43 -36.53 -31.15
C GLY A 60 26.14 -35.47 -30.31
N LEU A 61 26.81 -35.91 -29.24
CA LEU A 61 27.76 -35.07 -28.48
C LEU A 61 29.02 -34.83 -29.36
N PRO A 62 29.38 -33.58 -29.73
CA PRO A 62 30.65 -33.34 -30.39
C PRO A 62 31.77 -33.38 -29.35
N LYS A 63 32.77 -34.23 -29.59
CA LYS A 63 34.01 -34.32 -28.83
C LYS A 63 34.73 -32.96 -28.75
N GLY A 64 35.36 -32.74 -27.61
CA GLY A 64 36.05 -31.52 -27.23
C GLY A 64 37.00 -30.98 -28.29
N ARG A 65 36.96 -29.65 -28.45
CA ARG A 65 38.04 -28.86 -29.02
C ARG A 65 38.63 -28.03 -27.89
N GLU A 66 39.86 -28.35 -27.49
CA GLU A 66 40.71 -27.46 -26.70
C GLU A 66 40.86 -26.14 -27.46
N ILE A 67 40.35 -25.05 -26.88
CA ILE A 67 40.70 -23.71 -27.35
C ILE A 67 42.01 -23.33 -26.67
N ARG A 68 43.11 -23.51 -27.40
CA ARG A 68 44.43 -22.98 -27.03
C ARG A 68 44.46 -21.46 -27.26
N GLY A 69 44.62 -20.73 -26.16
CA GLY A 69 45.43 -19.51 -26.06
C GLY A 69 44.83 -18.20 -26.56
N ALA A 70 44.55 -17.27 -25.64
CA ALA A 70 45.29 -16.01 -25.50
C ALA A 70 44.62 -15.16 -24.42
N GLY A 71 45.43 -14.54 -23.56
CA GLY A 71 44.99 -13.89 -22.34
C GLY A 71 43.98 -12.76 -22.55
N VAL A 72 42.85 -12.92 -21.90
CA VAL A 72 42.18 -11.84 -21.17
C VAL A 72 41.85 -12.47 -19.84
N ALA A 73 42.39 -11.92 -18.76
CA ALA A 73 41.95 -12.20 -17.40
C ALA A 73 40.51 -11.67 -17.28
N GLY A 74 39.58 -12.38 -17.91
CA GLY A 74 38.17 -12.18 -17.77
C GLY A 74 37.85 -12.50 -16.34
N VAL A 75 37.64 -11.46 -15.55
CA VAL A 75 37.06 -11.52 -14.22
C VAL A 75 35.89 -12.49 -14.31
N ILE A 76 36.07 -13.71 -13.80
CA ILE A 76 34.96 -14.58 -13.45
C ILE A 76 34.28 -13.78 -12.35
N LEU A 77 33.31 -12.93 -12.70
CA LEU A 77 32.47 -12.25 -11.75
C LEU A 77 31.71 -13.37 -11.04
N ASN A 78 32.24 -13.78 -9.90
CA ASN A 78 31.70 -14.83 -9.07
C ASN A 78 30.26 -14.44 -8.75
N VAL A 79 29.31 -15.08 -9.42
CA VAL A 79 27.88 -14.79 -9.25
C VAL A 79 27.48 -15.06 -7.79
N GLY A 80 28.14 -16.01 -7.12
CA GLY A 80 28.04 -16.28 -5.68
C GLY A 80 28.35 -15.06 -4.83
N ASP A 81 29.57 -14.50 -4.93
CA ASP A 81 30.01 -13.33 -4.14
C ASP A 81 29.06 -12.12 -4.29
N ARG A 82 28.47 -11.95 -5.49
CA ARG A 82 27.46 -10.93 -5.75
C ARG A 82 26.11 -11.21 -5.08
N LEU A 83 25.65 -12.45 -5.08
CA LEU A 83 24.42 -12.86 -4.40
C LEU A 83 24.57 -12.76 -2.89
N ASP A 84 25.70 -13.17 -2.32
CA ASP A 84 25.98 -13.04 -0.89
C ASP A 84 25.99 -11.58 -0.42
N THR A 85 26.51 -10.68 -1.26
CA THR A 85 26.46 -9.23 -1.01
C THR A 85 25.02 -8.71 -1.03
N ILE A 86 24.18 -9.17 -1.97
CA ILE A 86 22.76 -8.80 -2.04
C ILE A 86 21.99 -9.33 -0.82
N LEU A 87 22.17 -10.61 -0.47
CA LEU A 87 21.53 -11.24 0.68
C LEU A 87 21.93 -10.57 2.00
N SER A 88 23.21 -10.22 2.18
CA SER A 88 23.69 -9.52 3.37
C SER A 88 23.07 -8.12 3.51
N ARG A 89 22.89 -7.41 2.39
CA ARG A 89 22.20 -6.09 2.36
C ARG A 89 20.70 -6.20 2.63
N LEU A 90 20.06 -7.26 2.17
CA LEU A 90 18.64 -7.51 2.45
C LEU A 90 18.45 -7.89 3.92
N LYS A 91 19.28 -8.79 4.45
CA LYS A 91 19.25 -9.19 5.86
C LYS A 91 19.49 -8.00 6.79
N SER A 92 20.46 -7.14 6.50
CA SER A 92 20.69 -5.93 7.32
C SER A 92 19.55 -4.91 7.25
N LYS A 93 18.77 -4.89 6.17
CA LYS A 93 17.53 -4.10 6.08
C LYS A 93 16.38 -4.76 6.83
N LEU A 94 16.30 -6.09 6.85
CA LEU A 94 15.27 -6.86 7.53
C LEU A 94 15.48 -6.89 9.06
N ASP A 95 16.73 -6.77 9.52
CA ASP A 95 17.07 -6.68 10.95
C ASP A 95 16.65 -5.34 11.59
N LYS A 96 16.19 -4.36 10.80
CA LYS A 96 15.53 -3.16 11.33
C LYS A 96 14.08 -3.51 11.67
N THR A 97 13.85 -3.83 12.93
CA THR A 97 12.50 -4.15 13.43
C THR A 97 11.70 -2.86 13.59
N GLU A 98 11.02 -2.44 12.52
CA GLU A 98 9.91 -1.49 12.63
C GLU A 98 8.74 -2.17 13.36
N GLU A 99 7.90 -1.37 14.05
CA GLU A 99 6.70 -1.90 14.71
C GLU A 99 5.75 -2.54 13.69
N THR A 100 5.19 -3.72 14.02
CA THR A 100 4.07 -4.27 13.24
C THR A 100 2.82 -3.41 13.38
N PHE A 101 1.87 -3.52 12.44
CA PHE A 101 0.57 -2.85 12.57
C PHE A 101 -0.09 -3.08 13.93
N SER A 102 -0.12 -4.33 14.39
CA SER A 102 -0.75 -4.70 15.65
C SER A 102 -0.08 -4.03 16.84
N GLU A 103 1.26 -4.02 16.87
CA GLU A 103 2.02 -3.38 17.95
C GLU A 103 1.80 -1.86 17.95
N ARG A 104 1.89 -1.23 16.77
CA ARG A 104 1.68 0.21 16.63
C ARG A 104 0.26 0.63 17.01
N LEU A 105 -0.76 -0.11 16.55
CA LEU A 105 -2.15 0.18 16.88
C LEU A 105 -2.40 0.09 18.39
N LEU A 106 -1.92 -0.96 19.05
CA LEU A 106 -2.12 -1.14 20.49
C LEU A 106 -1.42 -0.03 21.28
N ARG A 107 -0.20 0.35 20.89
CA ARG A 107 0.50 1.50 21.48
C ARG A 107 -0.31 2.79 21.34
N LEU A 108 -0.85 3.08 20.14
CA LEU A 108 -1.67 4.28 19.91
C LEU A 108 -2.97 4.26 20.72
N ILE A 109 -3.61 3.08 20.91
CA ILE A 109 -4.77 2.93 21.77
C ILE A 109 -4.41 3.27 23.22
N ASP A 110 -3.31 2.72 23.74
CA ASP A 110 -2.83 3.00 25.10
C ASP A 110 -2.47 4.49 25.29
N GLU A 111 -1.78 5.10 24.32
CA GLU A 111 -1.40 6.52 24.33
C GLU A 111 -2.62 7.45 24.27
N SER A 112 -3.70 7.03 23.59
CA SER A 112 -4.97 7.78 23.54
C SER A 112 -5.76 7.70 24.85
N GLY A 113 -5.36 6.82 25.79
CA GLY A 113 -6.07 6.56 27.03
C GLY A 113 -7.37 5.77 26.86
N MET A 114 -7.66 5.24 25.66
CA MET A 114 -8.81 4.38 25.40
C MET A 114 -8.50 2.94 25.80
N THR A 115 -9.52 2.21 26.26
CA THR A 115 -9.40 0.76 26.40
C THR A 115 -9.54 0.08 25.03
N ASP A 116 -8.90 -1.09 24.85
CA ASP A 116 -9.12 -1.99 23.70
C ASP A 116 -10.61 -2.14 23.35
N VAL A 117 -11.45 -2.29 24.38
CA VAL A 117 -12.89 -2.50 24.24
C VAL A 117 -13.60 -1.27 23.68
N GLU A 118 -13.22 -0.08 24.11
CA GLU A 118 -13.76 1.17 23.58
C GLU A 118 -13.30 1.39 22.15
N ALA A 119 -12.01 1.17 21.86
CA ALA A 119 -11.41 1.38 20.55
C ALA A 119 -12.12 0.55 19.46
N TYR A 120 -12.22 -0.78 19.62
CA TYR A 120 -12.84 -1.60 18.57
C TYR A 120 -14.35 -1.37 18.45
N LYS A 121 -15.04 -1.01 19.53
CA LYS A 121 -16.47 -0.69 19.48
C LYS A 121 -16.74 0.61 18.75
N ARG A 122 -15.96 1.67 19.03
CA ARG A 122 -16.04 2.95 18.32
C ARG A 122 -15.68 2.79 16.84
N ALA A 123 -14.72 1.92 16.53
CA ALA A 123 -14.36 1.58 15.16
C ALA A 123 -15.38 0.67 14.45
N ARG A 124 -16.47 0.28 15.13
CA ARG A 124 -17.51 -0.65 14.62
C ARG A 124 -16.94 -2.00 14.16
N ILE A 125 -15.86 -2.45 14.80
CA ILE A 125 -15.15 -3.69 14.48
C ILE A 125 -15.63 -4.84 15.36
N ASP A 126 -15.82 -6.01 14.75
CA ASP A 126 -16.16 -7.23 15.49
C ASP A 126 -15.04 -7.63 16.47
N ARG A 127 -15.42 -8.00 17.70
CA ARG A 127 -14.49 -8.41 18.76
C ARG A 127 -13.54 -9.55 18.32
N LYS A 128 -14.00 -10.49 17.49
CA LYS A 128 -13.16 -11.59 16.97
C LYS A 128 -12.11 -11.07 15.99
N LEU A 129 -12.45 -10.08 15.18
CA LEU A 129 -11.49 -9.43 14.28
C LEU A 129 -10.42 -8.71 15.09
N PHE A 130 -10.84 -7.91 16.08
CA PHE A 130 -9.89 -7.24 16.97
C PHE A 130 -9.04 -8.24 17.77
N SER A 131 -9.61 -9.36 18.18
CA SER A 131 -8.84 -10.43 18.82
C SER A 131 -7.73 -10.95 17.90
N LYS A 132 -7.96 -11.11 16.60
CA LYS A 132 -6.92 -11.51 15.64
C LYS A 132 -5.82 -10.45 15.53
N ILE A 133 -6.21 -9.19 15.39
CA ILE A 133 -5.27 -8.05 15.40
C ILE A 133 -4.37 -8.13 16.63
N ARG A 134 -4.96 -8.32 17.81
CA ARG A 134 -4.22 -8.34 19.08
C ARG A 134 -3.32 -9.56 19.26
N THR A 135 -3.72 -10.75 18.80
CA THR A 135 -2.98 -11.99 19.07
C THR A 135 -1.99 -12.37 17.98
N ASP A 136 -2.27 -12.01 16.73
CA ASP A 136 -1.40 -12.30 15.58
C ASP A 136 -0.68 -11.02 15.15
N LYS A 137 0.61 -10.92 15.50
CA LYS A 137 1.46 -9.78 15.16
C LYS A 137 1.62 -9.56 13.66
N ASN A 138 1.44 -10.63 12.86
CA ASN A 138 1.52 -10.58 11.41
C ASN A 138 0.13 -10.51 10.76
N TYR A 139 -0.90 -10.18 11.54
CA TYR A 139 -2.24 -10.02 11.00
C TYR A 139 -2.30 -8.82 10.07
N HIS A 140 -2.81 -9.03 8.85
CA HIS A 140 -3.00 -7.97 7.87
C HIS A 140 -4.49 -7.56 7.85
N PRO A 141 -4.86 -6.45 8.51
CA PRO A 141 -6.23 -5.96 8.47
C PRO A 141 -6.59 -5.47 7.07
N LYS A 142 -7.89 -5.38 6.75
CA LYS A 142 -8.33 -4.65 5.55
C LYS A 142 -8.08 -3.16 5.74
N ILE A 143 -7.76 -2.45 4.67
CA ILE A 143 -7.51 -1.00 4.70
C ILE A 143 -8.62 -0.19 5.38
N ARG A 144 -9.91 -0.56 5.22
CA ARG A 144 -11.04 0.09 5.91
C ARG A 144 -10.94 0.02 7.44
N VAL A 145 -10.45 -1.11 7.96
CA VAL A 145 -10.25 -1.27 9.41
C VAL A 145 -9.17 -0.33 9.89
N VAL A 146 -8.10 -0.15 9.11
CA VAL A 146 -7.02 0.80 9.44
C VAL A 146 -7.55 2.23 9.45
N TYR A 147 -8.32 2.62 8.43
CA TYR A 147 -8.97 3.93 8.40
C TYR A 147 -9.94 4.15 9.56
N ALA A 148 -10.74 3.15 9.93
CA ALA A 148 -11.63 3.27 11.08
C ALA A 148 -10.85 3.59 12.37
N PHE A 149 -9.71 2.93 12.59
CA PHE A 149 -8.85 3.25 13.73
C PHE A 149 -8.20 4.63 13.64
N ILE A 150 -7.81 5.09 12.45
CA ILE A 150 -7.29 6.45 12.24
C ILE A 150 -8.27 7.50 12.76
N PHE A 151 -9.55 7.39 12.39
CA PHE A 151 -10.58 8.34 12.83
C PHE A 151 -10.96 8.18 14.31
N VAL A 152 -11.05 6.94 14.82
CA VAL A 152 -11.36 6.69 16.23
C VAL A 152 -10.29 7.23 17.16
N LEU A 153 -9.03 7.12 16.75
CA LEU A 153 -7.88 7.61 17.52
C LEU A 153 -7.55 9.09 17.21
N HIS A 154 -8.33 9.74 16.33
CA HIS A 154 -8.12 11.12 15.91
C HIS A 154 -6.68 11.40 15.47
N LEU A 155 -6.07 10.48 14.70
CA LEU A 155 -4.70 10.63 14.25
C LEU A 155 -4.59 11.77 13.24
N ASN A 156 -3.49 12.53 13.31
CA ASN A 156 -3.13 13.47 12.26
C ASN A 156 -2.65 12.71 11.01
N LEU A 157 -2.45 13.43 9.90
CA LEU A 157 -2.08 12.84 8.62
C LEU A 157 -0.75 12.07 8.65
N ASP A 158 0.22 12.50 9.43
CA ASP A 158 1.53 11.84 9.51
C ASP A 158 1.44 10.53 10.30
N ASP A 159 0.78 10.54 11.47
CA ASP A 159 0.52 9.32 12.25
C ASP A 159 -0.36 8.33 11.49
N ALA A 160 -1.34 8.82 10.73
CA ALA A 160 -2.19 8.01 9.87
C ALA A 160 -1.39 7.33 8.75
N ARG A 161 -0.45 8.04 8.12
CA ARG A 161 0.44 7.47 7.10
C ARG A 161 1.32 6.38 7.69
N ASP A 162 1.88 6.59 8.87
CA ASP A 162 2.71 5.58 9.52
C ASP A 162 1.88 4.34 9.90
N LEU A 163 0.66 4.51 10.40
CA LEU A 163 -0.22 3.39 10.72
C LEU A 163 -0.62 2.61 9.46
N LEU A 164 -0.96 3.29 8.37
CA LEU A 164 -1.20 2.66 7.07
C LEU A 164 0.04 1.90 6.57
N ALA A 165 1.21 2.52 6.64
CA ALA A 165 2.46 1.92 6.19
C ALA A 165 2.80 0.64 6.98
N SER A 166 2.57 0.64 8.30
CA SER A 166 2.76 -0.54 9.14
C SER A 166 1.84 -1.72 8.78
N ALA A 167 0.71 -1.45 8.10
CA ALA A 167 -0.21 -2.45 7.56
C ALA A 167 0.02 -2.75 6.06
N GLY A 168 1.02 -2.13 5.43
CA GLY A 168 1.33 -2.29 4.01
C GLY A 168 0.45 -1.45 3.06
N TYR A 169 -0.18 -0.39 3.56
CA TYR A 169 -1.01 0.54 2.79
C TYR A 169 -0.39 1.93 2.67
N SER A 170 -0.88 2.70 1.72
CA SER A 170 -0.60 4.13 1.58
C SER A 170 -1.86 4.85 1.09
N ILE A 171 -1.91 6.17 1.28
CA ILE A 171 -2.94 7.02 0.69
C ILE A 171 -2.56 7.25 -0.77
N SER A 172 -3.32 6.67 -1.70
CA SER A 172 -3.08 6.84 -3.14
C SER A 172 -3.67 8.15 -3.66
N PRO A 173 -2.88 9.05 -4.25
CA PRO A 173 -3.39 10.30 -4.83
C PRO A 173 -4.23 10.07 -6.11
N ALA A 174 -4.21 8.86 -6.66
CA ALA A 174 -4.97 8.48 -7.84
C ALA A 174 -6.29 7.76 -7.49
N HIS A 175 -6.61 7.60 -6.20
CA HIS A 175 -7.78 6.86 -5.74
C HIS A 175 -8.75 7.81 -5.03
N GLU A 176 -9.96 7.97 -5.57
CA GLU A 176 -10.97 8.90 -5.05
C GLU A 176 -11.28 8.66 -3.58
N TYR A 177 -11.38 7.39 -3.18
CA TYR A 177 -11.63 7.03 -1.78
C TYR A 177 -10.50 7.53 -0.88
N ASP A 178 -9.23 7.28 -1.25
CA ASP A 178 -8.09 7.65 -0.42
C ASP A 178 -7.95 9.17 -0.30
N LEU A 179 -8.27 9.91 -1.37
CA LEU A 179 -8.36 11.36 -1.35
C LEU A 179 -9.47 11.87 -0.42
N ALA A 180 -10.65 11.23 -0.45
CA ALA A 180 -11.73 11.56 0.49
C ALA A 180 -11.30 11.30 1.95
N MET A 181 -10.63 10.18 2.21
CA MET A 181 -10.08 9.87 3.54
C MET A 181 -9.03 10.88 3.97
N GLN A 182 -8.09 11.23 3.08
CA GLN A 182 -7.06 12.23 3.37
C GLN A 182 -7.69 13.57 3.77
N TYR A 183 -8.64 14.06 2.97
CA TYR A 183 -9.35 15.29 3.26
C TYR A 183 -10.03 15.25 4.64
N CYS A 184 -10.71 14.15 4.94
CA CYS A 184 -11.39 13.98 6.23
C CYS A 184 -10.42 13.94 7.42
N ILE A 185 -9.23 13.33 7.24
CA ILE A 185 -8.17 13.30 8.27
C ILE A 185 -7.62 14.71 8.49
N GLU A 186 -7.34 15.46 7.42
CA GLU A 186 -6.82 16.83 7.47
C GLU A 186 -7.79 17.80 8.16
N GLU A 187 -9.10 17.65 7.94
CA GLU A 187 -10.13 18.46 8.60
C GLU A 187 -10.46 17.97 10.03
N GLY A 188 -9.97 16.79 10.43
CA GLY A 188 -10.19 16.23 11.76
C GLY A 188 -11.63 15.78 12.03
N PHE A 189 -12.33 15.28 11.00
CA PHE A 189 -13.70 14.79 11.16
C PHE A 189 -13.76 13.50 11.99
N ASP A 190 -14.86 13.33 12.73
CA ASP A 190 -15.16 12.10 13.44
C ASP A 190 -15.70 11.00 12.50
N ILE A 191 -15.63 9.75 12.95
CA ILE A 191 -16.01 8.58 12.14
C ILE A 191 -17.47 8.60 11.67
N ASP A 192 -18.40 9.21 12.43
CA ASP A 192 -19.80 9.28 12.01
C ASP A 192 -19.94 10.30 10.87
N THR A 193 -19.34 11.49 11.01
CA THR A 193 -19.29 12.50 9.94
C THR A 193 -18.65 11.96 8.66
N VAL A 194 -17.55 11.22 8.79
CA VAL A 194 -16.87 10.57 7.65
C VAL A 194 -17.79 9.57 6.94
N ASN A 195 -18.53 8.75 7.69
CA ASN A 195 -19.47 7.80 7.10
C ASN A 195 -20.60 8.51 6.34
N GLU A 196 -21.10 9.64 6.84
CA GLU A 196 -22.11 10.44 6.11
C GLU A 196 -21.54 11.03 4.81
N ILE A 197 -20.30 11.53 4.85
CA ILE A 197 -19.60 12.03 3.66
C ILE A 197 -19.45 10.92 2.63
N LEU A 198 -18.91 9.76 3.03
CA LEU A 198 -18.70 8.62 2.14
C LEU A 198 -20.02 8.14 1.52
N TYR A 199 -21.07 8.05 2.33
CA TYR A 199 -22.41 7.68 1.87
C TYR A 199 -22.95 8.70 0.83
N ALA A 200 -22.83 10.00 1.10
CA ALA A 200 -23.28 11.06 0.19
C ALA A 200 -22.48 11.12 -1.13
N LEU A 201 -21.23 10.64 -1.11
CA LEU A 201 -20.40 10.47 -2.30
C LEU A 201 -20.66 9.16 -3.06
N GLY A 202 -21.53 8.28 -2.53
CA GLY A 202 -21.78 6.96 -3.12
C GLY A 202 -20.63 5.97 -2.95
N MET A 203 -19.78 6.20 -1.95
CA MET A 203 -18.66 5.34 -1.60
C MET A 203 -19.03 4.40 -0.46
N ASP A 204 -18.24 3.33 -0.30
CA ASP A 204 -18.45 2.40 0.80
C ASP A 204 -18.08 3.02 2.16
N VAL A 205 -18.98 2.92 3.14
CA VAL A 205 -18.73 3.39 4.51
C VAL A 205 -17.78 2.47 5.29
N LEU A 206 -17.25 2.98 6.40
CA LEU A 206 -16.35 2.28 7.34
C LEU A 206 -17.09 1.28 8.22
#